data_AF-A0A5J4T0Z4-F1
#
_entry.id   AF-A0A5J4T0Z4-F1
#
_cell.length_a   1.000
_cell.length_b   1.000
_cell.length_c   1.000
_cell.angle_alpha   90.00
_cell.angle_beta   90.00
_cell.angle_gamma   90.00
#
_symmetry.space_group_name_H-M   'P 1'
#
loop_
_entity.id
_entity.type
_entity.pdbx_description
1 polymer ?
#
loop_
_entity_poly.entity_id
_entity_poly.type
_entity_poly.pdbx_seq_one_letter_code
_entity_poly.pdbx_strand_id
1 'polypeptide(L)'
;MPYPKIGIRPTIDGRQYGIRESLEEKTMNLAKAVAELITSNLKNGDGSPVECVIADGTIGRVAESAACAAKFEREGVGSTISVTSCWCYGAETMDMNPHYPKAVWGFNGTERPGAVYLAAVLAGHAQKGLPAFGIYGRNVQDLPDNSIPADVVEKILRFARSAQAVATMRGKSYLSMGSVSMGIAGSIVDPNFFQEYLGMRNESIDQVEIIRRIELGIYDKDEYAKAMAWTE
;
A
#
# COMPACT_ATOMS: atom_id res chain seq x y z
N MET A 1 11.97 3.21 12.23
CA MET A 1 11.69 2.15 11.23
C MET A 1 11.22 2.83 9.96
N PRO A 2 11.61 2.34 8.77
CA PRO A 2 11.12 2.91 7.51
C PRO A 2 9.59 2.76 7.41
N TYR A 3 8.93 3.71 6.73
CA TYR A 3 7.51 3.60 6.39
C TYR A 3 7.31 2.56 5.27
N PRO A 4 6.16 1.87 5.23
CA PRO A 4 5.88 0.91 4.17
C PRO A 4 5.76 1.62 2.82
N LYS A 5 6.26 0.99 1.77
CA LYS A 5 6.20 1.53 0.40
C LYS A 5 4.98 0.99 -0.36
N ILE A 6 4.57 1.66 -1.43
CA ILE A 6 3.55 1.15 -2.37
C ILE A 6 4.23 0.53 -3.59
N GLY A 7 3.95 -0.75 -3.86
CA GLY A 7 4.48 -1.47 -5.01
C GLY A 7 3.65 -1.22 -6.27
N ILE A 8 4.26 -0.76 -7.36
CA ILE A 8 3.59 -0.54 -8.64
C ILE A 8 3.99 -1.63 -9.64
N ARG A 9 3.00 -2.36 -10.14
CA ARG A 9 3.16 -3.55 -10.99
C ARG A 9 2.71 -3.26 -12.44
N PRO A 10 3.61 -2.84 -13.35
CA PRO A 10 3.27 -2.67 -14.76
C PRO A 10 3.08 -4.02 -15.45
N THR A 11 1.84 -4.45 -15.67
CA THR A 11 1.52 -5.73 -16.32
C THR A 11 1.32 -5.54 -17.82
N ILE A 12 1.81 -6.48 -18.64
CA ILE A 12 1.87 -6.35 -20.11
C ILE A 12 1.46 -7.65 -20.83
N ASP A 13 1.12 -7.56 -22.11
CA ASP A 13 0.98 -8.73 -22.98
C ASP A 13 2.34 -9.42 -23.16
N GLY A 14 2.43 -10.71 -22.84
CA GLY A 14 3.68 -11.46 -22.92
C GLY A 14 4.08 -11.91 -24.32
N ARG A 15 3.29 -11.65 -25.38
CA ARG A 15 3.63 -12.01 -26.76
C ARG A 15 4.72 -11.10 -27.31
N GLN A 16 5.81 -11.70 -27.75
CA GLN A 16 6.93 -11.00 -28.40
C GLN A 16 6.67 -10.82 -29.91
N TYR A 17 7.66 -10.30 -30.63
CA TYR A 17 7.63 -10.07 -32.08
C TYR A 17 6.74 -8.90 -32.50
N GLY A 18 6.77 -7.82 -31.71
CA GLY A 18 6.17 -6.53 -32.01
C GLY A 18 4.97 -6.18 -31.14
N ILE A 19 4.36 -7.15 -30.44
CA ILE A 19 3.24 -6.87 -29.54
C ILE A 19 3.74 -6.26 -28.23
N ARG A 20 4.50 -7.02 -27.43
CA ARG A 20 5.04 -6.54 -26.15
C ARG A 20 5.92 -5.31 -26.33
N GLU A 21 6.82 -5.35 -27.30
CA GLU A 21 7.78 -4.29 -27.58
C GLU A 21 7.09 -2.95 -27.88
N SER A 22 5.92 -2.97 -28.52
CA SER A 22 5.11 -1.77 -28.80
C SER A 22 4.41 -1.18 -27.57
N LEU A 23 4.38 -1.89 -26.44
CA LEU A 23 3.60 -1.56 -25.24
C LEU A 23 4.47 -1.29 -24.00
N GLU A 24 5.77 -1.62 -24.05
CA GLU A 24 6.71 -1.47 -22.92
C GLU A 24 6.73 -0.04 -22.39
N GLU A 25 6.96 0.93 -23.27
CA GLU A 25 7.09 2.34 -22.89
C GLU A 25 5.79 2.87 -22.28
N LYS A 26 4.65 2.64 -22.94
CA LYS A 26 3.34 3.07 -22.45
C LYS A 26 3.04 2.48 -21.08
N THR A 27 3.25 1.17 -20.92
CA THR A 27 2.93 0.45 -19.67
C THR A 27 3.81 0.93 -18.51
N MET A 28 5.10 1.15 -18.78
CA MET A 28 6.01 1.68 -17.76
C MET A 28 5.73 3.15 -17.43
N ASN A 29 5.32 3.96 -18.41
CA ASN A 29 4.93 5.36 -18.19
C ASN A 29 3.67 5.48 -17.32
N LEU A 30 2.69 4.57 -17.46
CA LEU A 30 1.56 4.49 -16.54
C LEU A 30 2.02 4.21 -15.11
N ALA A 31 2.94 3.27 -14.90
CA ALA A 31 3.48 2.96 -13.57
C ALA A 31 4.20 4.17 -12.94
N LYS A 32 5.03 4.86 -13.74
CA LYS A 32 5.72 6.09 -13.31
C LYS A 32 4.73 7.20 -12.97
N ALA A 33 3.67 7.40 -13.77
CA ALA A 33 2.65 8.40 -13.52
C ALA A 33 1.89 8.13 -12.20
N VAL A 34 1.57 6.86 -11.91
CA VAL A 34 0.95 6.49 -10.61
C VAL A 34 1.90 6.73 -9.45
N ALA A 35 3.18 6.35 -9.59
CA ALA A 35 4.19 6.57 -8.55
C ALA A 35 4.35 8.07 -8.25
N GLU A 36 4.45 8.91 -9.28
CA GLU A 36 4.55 10.36 -9.16
C GLU A 36 3.29 10.96 -8.53
N LEU A 37 2.10 10.54 -8.96
CA LEU A 37 0.83 10.99 -8.40
C LEU A 37 0.76 10.75 -6.89
N ILE A 38 1.12 9.55 -6.44
CA ILE A 38 1.10 9.19 -5.02
C ILE A 38 2.15 9.99 -4.25
N THR A 39 3.39 10.00 -4.73
CA THR A 39 4.52 10.63 -4.04
C THR A 39 4.34 12.15 -3.89
N SER A 40 3.76 12.80 -4.89
CA SER A 40 3.50 14.24 -4.88
C SER A 40 2.30 14.65 -4.01
N ASN A 41 1.35 13.74 -3.75
CA ASN A 41 0.08 14.07 -3.06
C ASN A 41 -0.07 13.47 -1.66
N LEU A 42 0.68 12.41 -1.32
CA LEU A 42 0.55 11.71 -0.04
C LEU A 42 1.81 11.81 0.79
N LYS A 43 1.61 11.97 2.11
CA LYS A 43 2.66 12.05 3.12
C LYS A 43 2.46 10.97 4.19
N ASN A 44 3.57 10.52 4.76
CA ASN A 44 3.62 9.67 5.94
C ASN A 44 3.35 10.50 7.22
N GLY A 45 3.27 9.83 8.37
CA GLY A 45 2.99 10.46 9.66
C GLY A 45 4.04 11.48 10.12
N ASP A 46 5.27 11.41 9.61
CA ASP A 46 6.35 12.36 9.86
C ASP A 46 6.42 13.51 8.83
N GLY A 47 5.49 13.54 7.87
CA GLY A 47 5.47 14.51 6.78
C GLY A 47 6.35 14.18 5.57
N SER A 48 7.11 13.08 5.60
CA SER A 48 7.86 12.61 4.43
C SER A 48 6.92 12.13 3.31
N PRO A 49 7.27 12.26 2.02
CA PRO A 49 6.46 11.72 0.92
C PRO A 49 6.29 10.20 1.02
N VAL A 50 5.11 9.70 0.62
CA VAL A 50 4.92 8.24 0.45
C VAL A 50 5.79 7.73 -0.70
N GLU A 51 6.63 6.75 -0.44
CA GLU A 51 7.50 6.15 -1.45
C GLU A 51 6.80 5.05 -2.25
N CYS A 52 7.12 4.97 -3.54
CA CYS A 52 6.67 3.92 -4.44
C CYS A 52 7.84 3.09 -4.97
N VAL A 53 7.62 1.79 -5.17
CA VAL A 53 8.59 0.85 -5.75
C VAL A 53 7.99 0.26 -7.01
N ILE A 54 8.58 0.56 -8.16
CA ILE A 54 8.14 -0.01 -9.44
C ILE A 54 8.89 -1.34 -9.67
N ALA A 55 8.21 -2.34 -10.26
CA ALA A 55 8.88 -3.55 -10.73
C ALA A 55 10.04 -3.23 -11.69
N ASP A 56 11.10 -4.04 -11.70
CA ASP A 56 12.31 -3.77 -12.53
C ASP A 56 12.02 -3.77 -14.03
N GLY A 57 10.98 -4.49 -14.44
CA GLY A 57 10.47 -4.51 -15.81
C GLY A 57 8.96 -4.75 -15.82
N THR A 58 8.39 -4.81 -17.02
CA THR A 58 6.98 -5.16 -17.19
C THR A 58 6.74 -6.66 -16.92
N ILE A 59 5.52 -6.97 -16.47
CA ILE A 59 5.13 -8.31 -16.01
C ILE A 59 4.17 -8.92 -17.02
N GLY A 60 4.69 -9.77 -17.90
CA GLY A 60 3.92 -10.53 -18.88
C GLY A 60 3.75 -11.99 -18.51
N ARG A 61 4.62 -12.56 -17.68
CA ARG A 61 4.61 -13.97 -17.25
C ARG A 61 4.92 -14.14 -15.78
N VAL A 62 4.68 -15.35 -15.27
CA VAL A 62 4.84 -15.71 -13.85
C VAL A 62 6.26 -15.47 -13.30
N ALA A 63 7.31 -15.67 -14.11
CA ALA A 63 8.69 -15.44 -13.68
C ALA A 63 8.93 -13.96 -13.31
N GLU A 64 8.37 -13.04 -14.08
CA GLU A 64 8.46 -11.60 -13.83
C GLU A 64 7.60 -11.19 -12.62
N SER A 65 6.42 -11.83 -12.46
CA SER A 65 5.58 -11.66 -11.27
C SER A 65 6.31 -12.08 -9.99
N ALA A 66 7.02 -13.22 -10.03
CA ALA A 66 7.83 -13.72 -8.92
C ALA A 66 9.03 -12.80 -8.62
N ALA A 67 9.73 -12.32 -9.65
CA ALA A 67 10.83 -11.37 -9.47
C ALA A 67 10.35 -10.05 -8.84
N CYS A 68 9.20 -9.54 -9.28
CA CYS A 68 8.55 -8.36 -8.70
C CYS A 68 8.19 -8.59 -7.22
N ALA A 69 7.59 -9.73 -6.88
CA ALA A 69 7.25 -10.06 -5.50
C ALA A 69 8.50 -10.11 -4.60
N ALA A 70 9.58 -10.76 -5.07
CA ALA A 70 10.85 -10.84 -4.33
C ALA A 70 11.49 -9.46 -4.11
N LYS A 71 11.41 -8.56 -5.10
CA LYS A 71 11.85 -7.16 -4.94
C LYS A 71 11.01 -6.44 -3.88
N PHE A 72 9.69 -6.56 -3.97
CA PHE A 72 8.75 -5.85 -3.09
C PHE A 72 8.90 -6.27 -1.63
N GLU A 73 9.15 -7.55 -1.37
CA GLU A 73 9.44 -8.05 -0.03
C GLU A 73 10.71 -7.41 0.55
N ARG A 74 11.81 -7.36 -0.22
CA ARG A 74 13.07 -6.73 0.21
C ARG A 74 12.96 -5.22 0.44
N GLU A 75 12.11 -4.54 -0.34
CA GLU A 75 11.92 -3.09 -0.29
C GLU A 75 10.91 -2.63 0.77
N GLY A 76 10.28 -3.55 1.52
CA GLY A 76 9.30 -3.20 2.55
C GLY A 76 7.99 -2.66 1.96
N VAL A 77 7.55 -3.21 0.83
CA VAL A 77 6.25 -2.88 0.24
C VAL A 77 5.12 -3.41 1.11
N GLY A 78 4.13 -2.59 1.42
CA GLY A 78 2.96 -2.96 2.23
C GLY A 78 1.66 -3.12 1.44
N SER A 79 1.63 -2.71 0.18
CA SER A 79 0.43 -2.75 -0.69
C SER A 79 0.83 -2.66 -2.16
N THR A 80 -0.05 -3.08 -3.08
CA THR A 80 0.25 -3.08 -4.51
C THR A 80 -0.82 -2.42 -5.38
N ILE A 81 -0.38 -1.77 -6.45
CA ILE A 81 -1.22 -1.28 -7.55
C ILE A 81 -0.69 -1.87 -8.84
N SER A 82 -1.48 -2.73 -9.48
CA SER A 82 -1.18 -3.20 -10.83
C SER A 82 -1.75 -2.22 -11.86
N VAL A 83 -0.98 -1.92 -12.90
CA VAL A 83 -1.38 -1.00 -13.97
C VAL A 83 -1.16 -1.67 -15.32
N THR A 84 -2.07 -1.44 -16.27
CA THR A 84 -1.84 -1.85 -17.67
C THR A 84 -2.58 -0.98 -18.65
N SER A 85 -2.07 -0.96 -19.88
CA SER A 85 -2.76 -0.44 -21.06
C SER A 85 -3.33 -1.51 -21.98
N CYS A 86 -3.15 -2.81 -21.68
CA CYS A 86 -3.40 -3.89 -22.63
C CYS A 86 -3.96 -5.17 -21.99
N TRP A 87 -4.17 -6.19 -22.82
CA TRP A 87 -4.42 -7.56 -22.33
C TRP A 87 -3.18 -8.08 -21.59
N CYS A 88 -3.38 -8.78 -20.47
CA CYS A 88 -2.34 -9.58 -19.83
C CYS A 88 -2.94 -10.90 -19.35
N TYR A 89 -2.08 -11.87 -19.03
CA TYR A 89 -2.53 -13.23 -18.71
C TYR A 89 -2.99 -13.40 -17.26
N GLY A 90 -4.03 -12.67 -16.86
CA GLY A 90 -4.78 -12.80 -15.60
C GLY A 90 -4.04 -13.45 -14.44
N ALA A 91 -4.26 -14.75 -14.22
CA ALA A 91 -3.69 -15.50 -13.09
C ALA A 91 -2.16 -15.68 -13.13
N GLU A 92 -1.52 -15.58 -14.30
CA GLU A 92 -0.06 -15.63 -14.42
C GLU A 92 0.61 -14.33 -13.90
N THR A 93 -0.08 -13.19 -14.01
CA THR A 93 0.47 -11.86 -13.72
C THR A 93 -0.05 -11.25 -12.41
N MET A 94 -1.08 -11.84 -11.80
CA MET A 94 -1.73 -11.32 -10.59
C MET A 94 -0.82 -11.32 -9.36
N ASP A 95 -1.16 -10.47 -8.40
CA ASP A 95 -0.52 -10.46 -7.08
C ASP A 95 -1.14 -11.51 -6.15
N MET A 96 -0.33 -12.49 -5.76
CA MET A 96 -0.75 -13.62 -4.92
C MET A 96 -0.53 -13.38 -3.41
N ASN A 97 0.00 -12.22 -2.99
CA ASN A 97 0.22 -11.96 -1.56
C ASN A 97 -1.12 -11.94 -0.80
N PRO A 98 -1.35 -12.80 0.21
CA PRO A 98 -2.65 -12.88 0.88
C PRO A 98 -2.94 -11.71 1.82
N HIS A 99 -1.94 -10.88 2.10
CA HIS A 99 -1.95 -9.92 3.20
C HIS A 99 -1.92 -8.46 2.76
N TYR A 100 -1.51 -8.19 1.53
CA TYR A 100 -1.46 -6.83 0.98
C TYR A 100 -2.85 -6.36 0.56
N PRO A 101 -3.21 -5.09 0.85
CA PRO A 101 -4.20 -4.37 0.06
C PRO A 101 -3.72 -4.29 -1.40
N LYS A 102 -4.63 -4.53 -2.35
CA LYS A 102 -4.30 -4.58 -3.79
C LYS A 102 -5.29 -3.76 -4.58
N ALA A 103 -4.81 -3.04 -5.59
CA ALA A 103 -5.65 -2.43 -6.61
C ALA A 103 -5.14 -2.79 -8.01
N VAL A 104 -6.03 -2.72 -8.99
CA VAL A 104 -5.73 -2.87 -10.40
C VAL A 104 -6.35 -1.71 -11.16
N TRP A 105 -5.54 -0.95 -11.90
CA TRP A 105 -5.99 0.05 -12.86
C TRP A 105 -5.81 -0.46 -14.28
N GLY A 106 -6.94 -0.65 -14.98
CA GLY A 106 -6.95 -0.89 -16.41
C GLY A 106 -7.22 0.41 -17.17
N PHE A 107 -6.30 0.80 -18.06
CA PHE A 107 -6.51 1.93 -18.96
C PHE A 107 -7.76 1.73 -19.81
N ASN A 108 -8.61 2.74 -19.88
CA ASN A 108 -9.82 2.73 -20.70
C ASN A 108 -9.51 3.18 -22.13
N GLY A 109 -8.73 2.37 -22.86
CA GLY A 109 -8.42 2.58 -24.27
C GLY A 109 -9.11 1.55 -25.16
N THR A 110 -9.16 1.82 -26.47
CA THR A 110 -9.85 0.93 -27.44
C THR A 110 -8.88 0.04 -28.20
N GLU A 111 -7.68 0.53 -28.48
CA GLU A 111 -6.65 -0.10 -29.30
C GLU A 111 -6.09 -1.35 -28.62
N ARG A 112 -6.09 -1.37 -27.29
CA ARG A 112 -5.59 -2.46 -26.46
C ARG A 112 -6.52 -2.65 -25.26
N PRO A 113 -6.86 -3.91 -24.93
CA PRO A 113 -8.00 -4.19 -24.06
C PRO A 113 -7.62 -4.16 -22.56
N GLY A 114 -7.14 -3.02 -22.06
CA GLY A 114 -6.75 -2.83 -20.65
C GLY A 114 -7.89 -3.06 -19.65
N ALA A 115 -9.10 -2.62 -19.99
CA ALA A 115 -10.32 -2.86 -19.21
C ALA A 115 -10.70 -4.37 -19.15
N VAL A 116 -10.37 -5.12 -20.20
CA VAL A 116 -10.66 -6.57 -20.26
C VAL A 116 -9.71 -7.32 -19.34
N TYR A 117 -8.42 -6.94 -19.30
CA TYR A 117 -7.50 -7.48 -18.29
C TYR A 117 -8.00 -7.16 -16.88
N LEU A 118 -8.41 -5.91 -16.63
CA LEU A 118 -8.94 -5.50 -15.32
C LEU A 118 -10.08 -6.43 -14.87
N ALA A 119 -11.10 -6.65 -15.71
CA ALA A 119 -12.20 -7.54 -15.37
C ALA A 119 -11.73 -8.99 -15.15
N ALA A 120 -10.86 -9.51 -16.02
CA ALA A 120 -10.36 -10.88 -15.95
C ALA A 120 -9.54 -11.15 -14.68
N VAL A 121 -8.63 -10.23 -14.32
CA VAL A 121 -7.77 -10.40 -13.14
C VAL A 121 -8.56 -10.20 -11.84
N LEU A 122 -9.55 -9.30 -11.80
CA LEU A 122 -10.44 -9.16 -10.65
C LEU A 122 -11.31 -10.41 -10.45
N ALA A 123 -11.77 -11.05 -11.53
CA ALA A 123 -12.44 -12.34 -11.45
C ALA A 123 -11.52 -13.42 -10.86
N GLY A 124 -10.24 -13.45 -11.28
CA GLY A 124 -9.23 -14.35 -10.70
C GLY A 124 -8.98 -14.09 -9.21
N HIS A 125 -8.89 -12.82 -8.81
CA HIS A 125 -8.80 -12.40 -7.41
C HIS A 125 -10.00 -12.87 -6.58
N ALA A 126 -11.23 -12.66 -7.06
CA ALA A 126 -12.44 -13.11 -6.38
C ALA A 126 -12.50 -14.65 -6.28
N GLN A 127 -12.17 -15.37 -7.35
CA GLN A 127 -12.16 -16.83 -7.39
C GLN A 127 -11.16 -17.44 -6.39
N LYS A 128 -10.03 -16.75 -6.14
CA LYS A 128 -8.98 -17.22 -5.23
C LYS A 128 -9.12 -16.71 -3.80
N GLY A 129 -10.15 -15.92 -3.48
CA GLY A 129 -10.31 -15.33 -2.16
C GLY A 129 -9.23 -14.29 -1.83
N LEU A 130 -8.75 -13.56 -2.83
CA LEU A 130 -7.72 -12.52 -2.69
C LEU A 130 -8.31 -11.16 -3.09
N PRO A 131 -8.99 -10.43 -2.18
CA PRO A 131 -9.66 -9.18 -2.54
C PRO A 131 -8.72 -8.16 -3.20
N ALA A 132 -9.22 -7.51 -4.26
CA ALA A 132 -8.53 -6.45 -4.99
C ALA A 132 -9.53 -5.38 -5.45
N PHE A 133 -9.11 -4.12 -5.44
CA PHE A 133 -9.91 -2.99 -5.90
C PHE A 133 -9.76 -2.78 -7.41
N GLY A 134 -10.89 -2.60 -8.09
CA GLY A 134 -10.91 -2.23 -9.50
C GLY A 134 -10.93 -0.72 -9.70
N ILE A 135 -9.98 -0.20 -10.48
CA ILE A 135 -9.91 1.20 -10.89
C ILE A 135 -10.12 1.26 -12.39
N TYR A 136 -11.24 1.86 -12.80
CA TYR A 136 -11.62 2.05 -14.19
C TYR A 136 -12.09 3.49 -14.39
N GLY A 137 -11.53 4.15 -15.41
CA GLY A 137 -11.89 5.52 -15.79
C GLY A 137 -13.20 5.55 -16.57
N ARG A 138 -14.04 6.54 -16.31
CA ARG A 138 -15.38 6.64 -16.93
C ARG A 138 -15.32 6.86 -18.45
N ASN A 139 -14.38 7.68 -18.91
CA ASN A 139 -14.28 8.09 -20.31
C ASN A 139 -13.15 7.31 -21.00
N VAL A 140 -13.36 7.01 -22.28
CA VAL A 140 -12.33 6.42 -23.14
C VAL A 140 -11.20 7.44 -23.31
N GLN A 141 -9.95 6.97 -23.26
CA GLN A 141 -8.73 7.74 -23.48
C GLN A 141 -8.02 7.23 -24.73
N ASP A 142 -7.45 8.15 -25.51
CA ASP A 142 -6.64 7.79 -26.68
C ASP A 142 -5.30 7.15 -26.23
N LEU A 143 -4.78 6.21 -27.01
CA LEU A 143 -3.53 5.52 -26.67
C LEU A 143 -2.33 6.43 -26.31
N PRO A 144 -2.06 7.58 -26.98
CA PRO A 144 -0.96 8.46 -26.59
C PRO A 144 -1.21 9.25 -25.30
N ASP A 145 -2.45 9.33 -24.80
CA ASP A 145 -2.78 10.09 -23.60
C ASP A 145 -2.25 9.39 -22.33
N ASN A 146 -1.23 9.99 -21.71
CA ASN A 146 -0.61 9.52 -20.48
C ASN A 146 -1.17 10.20 -19.22
N SER A 147 -2.18 11.06 -19.35
CA SER A 147 -2.81 11.69 -18.19
C SER A 147 -3.61 10.67 -17.39
N ILE A 148 -3.65 10.88 -16.07
CA ILE A 148 -4.52 10.12 -15.17
C ILE A 148 -5.82 10.91 -15.00
N PRO A 149 -6.98 10.40 -15.46
CA PRO A 149 -8.26 11.10 -15.33
C PRO A 149 -8.61 11.40 -13.87
N ALA A 150 -9.37 12.47 -13.62
CA ALA A 150 -9.70 12.90 -12.26
C ALA A 150 -10.42 11.83 -11.41
N ASP A 151 -11.32 11.04 -12.02
CA ASP A 151 -12.01 9.95 -11.34
C ASP A 151 -11.09 8.75 -11.04
N VAL A 152 -10.04 8.56 -11.83
CA VAL A 152 -8.97 7.59 -11.59
C VAL A 152 -8.04 8.10 -10.49
N VAL A 153 -7.65 9.38 -10.52
CA VAL A 153 -6.84 10.04 -9.48
C VAL A 153 -7.49 9.87 -8.11
N GLU A 154 -8.79 10.19 -8.01
CA GLU A 154 -9.55 10.06 -6.76
C GLU A 154 -9.47 8.62 -6.21
N LYS A 155 -9.69 7.62 -7.05
CA LYS A 155 -9.66 6.21 -6.66
C LYS A 155 -8.27 5.75 -6.25
N ILE A 156 -7.23 6.12 -7.01
CA ILE A 156 -5.83 5.79 -6.69
C ILE A 156 -5.44 6.40 -5.36
N LEU A 157 -5.68 7.70 -5.16
CA LEU A 157 -5.30 8.40 -3.93
C LEU A 157 -6.10 7.91 -2.71
N ARG A 158 -7.39 7.60 -2.89
CA ARG A 158 -8.21 6.98 -1.82
C ARG A 158 -7.64 5.62 -1.43
N PHE A 159 -7.40 4.74 -2.40
CA PHE A 159 -6.82 3.42 -2.15
C PHE A 159 -5.45 3.55 -1.48
N ALA A 160 -4.54 4.34 -2.04
CA ALA A 160 -3.18 4.48 -1.55
C ALA A 160 -3.14 5.00 -0.09
N ARG A 161 -4.00 5.97 0.25
CA ARG A 161 -4.11 6.50 1.62
C ARG A 161 -4.61 5.45 2.61
N SER A 162 -5.64 4.70 2.24
CA SER A 162 -6.16 3.60 3.07
C SER A 162 -5.16 2.45 3.21
N ALA A 163 -4.50 2.08 2.12
CA ALA A 163 -3.49 1.02 2.10
C ALA A 163 -2.27 1.39 2.96
N GLN A 164 -1.83 2.65 2.93
CA GLN A 164 -0.76 3.16 3.79
C GLN A 164 -1.12 3.08 5.27
N ALA A 165 -2.35 3.43 5.66
CA ALA A 165 -2.80 3.32 7.04
C ALA A 165 -2.74 1.86 7.53
N VAL A 166 -3.27 0.92 6.74
CA VAL A 166 -3.25 -0.53 7.05
C VAL A 166 -1.82 -1.04 7.18
N ALA A 167 -0.96 -0.72 6.21
CA ALA A 167 0.42 -1.18 6.20
C ALA A 167 1.24 -0.59 7.36
N THR A 168 0.96 0.65 7.77
CA THR A 168 1.67 1.33 8.86
C THR A 168 1.38 0.72 10.22
N MET A 169 0.13 0.27 10.47
CA MET A 169 -0.25 -0.36 11.73
C MET A 169 0.38 -1.75 11.91
N ARG A 170 0.53 -2.51 10.82
CA ARG A 170 0.98 -3.90 10.90
C ARG A 170 2.36 -4.02 11.56
N GLY A 171 2.48 -4.95 12.50
CA GLY A 171 3.71 -5.21 13.26
C GLY A 171 4.04 -4.16 14.33
N LYS A 172 3.20 -3.13 14.51
CA LYS A 172 3.33 -2.16 15.62
C LYS A 172 2.64 -2.68 16.88
N SER A 173 2.88 -1.99 18.00
CA SER A 173 2.28 -2.33 19.28
C SER A 173 1.30 -1.27 19.76
N TYR A 174 0.20 -1.72 20.36
CA TYR A 174 -0.60 -0.92 21.27
C TYR A 174 -0.05 -1.12 22.69
N LEU A 175 0.27 -0.04 23.41
CA LEU A 175 0.75 -0.10 24.79
C LEU A 175 -0.35 0.31 25.77
N SER A 176 -0.82 -0.65 26.57
CA SER A 176 -1.69 -0.38 27.71
C SER A 176 -0.86 0.02 28.92
N MET A 177 -1.12 1.20 29.49
CA MET A 177 -0.53 1.63 30.77
C MET A 177 -1.60 1.56 31.86
N GLY A 178 -1.53 0.51 32.68
CA GLY A 178 -2.63 0.09 33.55
C GLY A 178 -3.55 -0.91 32.85
N SER A 179 -4.79 -0.97 33.33
CA SER A 179 -5.81 -1.92 32.87
C SER A 179 -7.14 -1.19 32.59
N VAL A 180 -8.26 -1.78 32.99
CA VAL A 180 -9.61 -1.22 32.82
C VAL A 180 -9.77 0.06 33.64
N SER A 181 -10.29 1.11 33.01
CA SER A 181 -10.60 2.38 33.66
C SER A 181 -12.10 2.45 33.95
N MET A 182 -12.48 2.39 35.23
CA MET A 182 -13.86 2.61 35.72
C MET A 182 -14.95 1.80 35.00
N GLY A 183 -14.63 0.59 34.54
CA GLY A 183 -15.57 -0.28 33.80
C GLY A 183 -15.86 0.16 32.36
N ILE A 184 -15.05 1.06 31.78
CA ILE A 184 -15.21 1.50 30.39
C ILE A 184 -14.86 0.35 29.44
N ALA A 185 -15.83 -0.09 28.63
CA ALA A 185 -15.69 -1.23 27.74
C ALA A 185 -14.45 -1.14 26.82
N GLY A 186 -14.17 0.03 26.23
CA GLY A 186 -13.01 0.23 25.35
C GLY A 186 -11.64 0.15 26.05
N SER A 187 -11.60 0.16 27.39
CA SER A 187 -10.37 -0.06 28.16
C SER A 187 -10.14 -1.53 28.52
N ILE A 188 -11.13 -2.39 28.28
CA ILE A 188 -10.96 -3.84 28.30
C ILE A 188 -10.29 -4.20 26.97
N VAL A 189 -8.96 -4.16 26.96
CA VAL A 189 -8.17 -4.44 25.76
C VAL A 189 -8.46 -5.85 25.26
N ASP A 190 -8.90 -5.98 24.01
CA ASP A 190 -9.09 -7.25 23.31
C ASP A 190 -7.90 -7.48 22.36
N PRO A 191 -6.91 -8.32 22.72
CA PRO A 191 -5.75 -8.57 21.87
C PRO A 191 -6.10 -9.24 20.54
N ASN A 192 -7.19 -10.01 20.46
CA ASN A 192 -7.56 -10.71 19.23
C ASN A 192 -7.97 -9.72 18.14
N PHE A 193 -8.69 -8.65 18.51
CA PHE A 193 -9.00 -7.56 17.59
C PHE A 193 -7.72 -6.95 16.98
N PHE A 194 -6.73 -6.61 17.80
CA PHE A 194 -5.47 -6.04 17.33
C PHE A 194 -4.68 -7.02 16.45
N GLN A 195 -4.59 -8.28 16.86
CA GLN A 195 -3.81 -9.29 16.14
C GLN A 195 -4.45 -9.68 14.81
N GLU A 196 -5.74 -9.99 14.80
CA GLU A 196 -6.42 -10.53 13.62
C GLU A 196 -6.76 -9.45 12.59
N TYR A 197 -7.24 -8.28 13.03
CA TYR A 197 -7.69 -7.22 12.12
C TYR A 197 -6.59 -6.23 11.75
N LEU A 198 -5.75 -5.85 12.72
CA LEU A 198 -4.73 -4.81 12.53
C LEU A 198 -3.32 -5.39 12.32
N GLY A 199 -3.12 -6.68 12.61
CA GLY A 199 -1.80 -7.30 12.60
C GLY A 199 -0.85 -6.63 13.61
N MET A 200 -1.38 -6.10 14.70
CA MET A 200 -0.65 -5.41 15.77
C MET A 200 -0.37 -6.35 16.95
N ARG A 201 0.59 -5.96 17.79
CA ARG A 201 0.89 -6.57 19.09
C ARG A 201 0.23 -5.76 20.20
N ASN A 202 0.03 -6.37 21.36
CA ASN A 202 -0.38 -5.69 22.58
C ASN A 202 0.72 -5.82 23.63
N GLU A 203 1.22 -4.68 24.08
CA GLU A 203 2.14 -4.57 25.20
C GLU A 203 1.38 -3.99 26.40
N SER A 204 1.78 -4.33 27.62
CA SER A 204 1.16 -3.79 28.83
C SER A 204 2.18 -3.57 29.93
N ILE A 205 2.07 -2.41 30.59
CA ILE A 205 2.77 -2.11 31.84
C ILE A 205 1.75 -1.66 32.89
N ASP A 206 2.02 -1.94 34.16
CA ASP A 206 1.24 -1.33 35.23
C ASP A 206 1.66 0.14 35.45
N GLN A 207 0.75 0.97 35.97
CA GLN A 207 1.01 2.39 36.21
C GLN A 207 2.10 2.64 37.26
N VAL A 208 2.45 1.66 38.11
CA VAL A 208 3.62 1.73 39.00
C VAL A 208 4.93 1.98 38.25
N GLU A 209 5.04 1.62 36.96
CA GLU A 209 6.21 1.95 36.14
C GLU A 209 6.39 3.47 35.96
N ILE A 210 5.29 4.24 35.94
CA ILE A 210 5.34 5.70 35.87
C ILE A 210 5.92 6.26 37.16
N ILE A 211 5.44 5.79 38.31
CA ILE A 211 5.95 6.19 39.65
C ILE A 211 7.44 5.87 39.75
N ARG A 212 7.84 4.65 39.38
CA ARG A 212 9.24 4.21 39.39
C ARG A 212 10.13 5.13 38.55
N ARG A 213 9.69 5.54 37.35
CA ARG A 213 10.46 6.46 36.50
C ARG A 213 10.61 7.85 37.09
N ILE A 214 9.59 8.35 37.78
CA ILE A 214 9.64 9.66 38.45
C ILE A 214 10.61 9.61 39.63
N GLU A 215 10.41 8.68 40.57
CA GLU A 215 11.17 8.62 41.82
C GLU A 215 12.65 8.30 41.61
N LEU A 216 12.97 7.43 40.65
CA LEU A 216 14.34 7.06 40.33
C LEU A 216 14.99 7.97 39.28
N GLY A 217 14.28 8.99 38.78
CA GLY A 217 14.81 9.95 37.80
C GLY A 217 15.14 9.33 36.44
N ILE A 218 14.30 8.42 35.95
CA ILE A 218 14.48 7.68 34.68
C ILE A 218 13.78 8.44 33.55
N TYR A 219 14.33 9.60 33.22
CA TYR A 219 13.93 10.48 32.12
C TYR A 219 15.09 11.45 31.80
N ASP A 220 14.99 12.18 30.70
CA ASP A 220 15.98 13.22 30.36
C ASP A 220 15.76 14.46 31.25
N LYS A 221 16.71 14.72 32.15
CA LYS A 221 16.64 15.82 33.12
C LYS A 221 16.83 17.19 32.48
N ASP A 222 17.61 17.27 31.39
CA ASP A 222 17.83 18.52 30.67
C ASP A 222 16.59 18.89 29.85
N GLU A 223 15.95 17.89 29.24
CA GLU A 223 14.64 18.06 28.60
C GLU A 223 13.57 18.50 29.60
N TYR A 224 13.52 17.88 30.79
CA TYR A 224 12.59 18.28 31.85
C TYR A 224 12.75 19.75 32.26
N ALA A 225 13.98 20.21 32.50
CA ALA A 225 14.23 21.62 32.87
C ALA A 225 13.77 22.61 31.79
N LYS A 226 14.02 22.27 30.51
CA LYS A 226 13.52 23.07 29.37
C LYS A 226 12.00 23.05 29.30
N ALA A 227 11.37 21.90 29.50
CA ALA A 227 9.92 21.75 29.48
C ALA A 227 9.27 22.59 30.58
N MET A 228 9.79 22.54 31.81
CA MET A 228 9.30 23.34 32.93
C MET A 228 9.38 24.83 32.63
N ALA A 229 10.54 25.31 32.15
CA ALA A 229 10.74 26.71 31.78
C ALA A 229 9.85 27.17 30.61
N TRP A 230 9.34 26.25 29.78
CA TRP A 230 8.39 26.56 28.72
C TRP A 230 6.94 26.65 29.24
N THR A 231 6.57 25.86 30.25
CA THR A 231 5.22 25.85 30.85
C THR A 231 4.98 26.94 31.89
N GLU A 232 6.02 27.38 32.60
CA GLU A 232 5.96 28.44 33.63
C GLU A 232 5.98 29.85 33.03
#